data_AF-A0A198APY3-F1
#
_entry.id   AF-A0A198APY3-F1
#
_cell.length_a   1.000
_cell.length_b   1.000
_cell.length_c   1.000
_cell.angle_alpha   90.00
_cell.angle_beta   90.00
_cell.angle_gamma   90.00
#
_symmetry.space_group_name_H-M   'P 1'
#
loop_
_entity.id
_entity.type
_entity.pdbx_description
1 polymer ?
#
loop_
_entity_poly.entity_id
_entity_poly.type
_entity_poly.pdbx_seq_one_letter_code
_entity_poly.pdbx_strand_id
1 'polypeptide(L)' 'MDIECVDDESMILKLIEQARYCLLKEYRNHSSFSHPKVYLRSTELDKLLEIYYRMNKDSPYNRMRK' A
#
# COMPACT_ATOMS: atom_id res chain seq x y z
N MET A 1 4.26 17.56 26.72
CA MET A 1 3.76 17.20 25.39
C MET A 1 4.68 16.12 24.90
N ASP A 2 4.31 14.87 25.15
CA ASP A 2 5.06 13.72 24.67
C ASP A 2 5.05 13.77 23.14
N ILE A 3 6.24 13.94 22.58
CA ILE A 3 6.43 13.82 21.14
C ILE A 3 6.27 12.33 20.86
N GLU A 4 5.07 11.92 20.46
CA GLU A 4 4.85 10.59 19.89
C GLU A 4 5.85 10.45 18.75
N CYS A 5 6.89 9.66 18.99
CA CYS A 5 7.78 9.17 17.96
C CYS A 5 6.90 8.28 17.08
N VAL A 6 6.25 8.87 16.08
CA VAL A 6 5.43 8.12 15.13
C VAL A 6 6.40 7.19 14.43
N ASP A 7 6.37 5.92 14.82
CA ASP A 7 7.23 4.93 14.22
C ASP A 7 6.92 4.86 12.71
N ASP A 8 7.97 4.76 11.90
CA ASP A 8 7.85 4.76 10.43
C ASP A 8 6.91 3.63 9.94
N GLU A 9 6.81 2.55 10.72
CA GLU A 9 5.94 1.40 10.46
C GLU A 9 4.44 1.75 10.58
N SER A 10 4.06 2.48 11.62
CA SER A 10 2.71 2.97 11.89
C SER A 10 2.29 3.99 10.85
N MET A 11 3.23 4.82 10.38
CA MET A 11 2.98 5.73 9.27
C MET A 11 2.71 4.97 7.96
N ILE A 12 3.54 3.98 7.60
CA ILE A 12 3.32 3.22 6.35
C ILE A 12 2.04 2.38 6.43
N LEU A 13 1.70 1.80 7.59
CA LEU A 13 0.45 1.06 7.79
C LEU A 13 -0.78 1.95 7.61
N LYS A 14 -0.76 3.19 8.14
CA LYS A 14 -1.82 4.19 7.91
C LYS A 14 -1.97 4.53 6.43
N LEU A 15 -0.86 4.69 5.71
CA LEU A 15 -0.87 4.96 4.26
C LEU A 15 -1.44 3.78 3.47
N ILE A 16 -1.08 2.53 3.82
CA ILE A 16 -1.63 1.31 3.22
C ILE A 16 -3.14 1.24 3.42
N GLU A 17 -3.62 1.49 4.63
CA GLU A 17 -5.05 1.50 4.95
C GLU A 17 -5.80 2.54 4.11
N GLN A 18 -5.26 3.76 4.03
CA GLN A 18 -5.85 4.84 3.23
C GLN A 18 -5.90 4.49 1.74
N ALA A 19 -4.81 3.95 1.19
CA ALA A 19 -4.75 3.53 -0.21
C ALA A 19 -5.74 2.39 -0.51
N ARG A 20 -5.87 1.41 0.41
CA ARG A 20 -6.86 0.34 0.30
C ARG A 20 -8.29 0.88 0.27
N TYR A 21 -8.61 1.83 1.15
CA TYR A 21 -9.91 2.48 1.15
C TYR A 21 -10.19 3.20 -0.17
N CYS A 22 -9.22 3.94 -0.71
CA CYS A 22 -9.34 4.61 -2.01
C CYS A 22 -9.56 3.62 -3.15
N LEU A 23 -8.82 2.51 -3.19
CA LEU A 23 -9.02 1.44 -4.17
C LEU A 23 -10.44 0.88 -4.10
N LEU A 24 -10.93 0.54 -2.90
CA LEU A 24 -12.28 0.00 -2.73
C LEU A 24 -13.36 1.00 -3.15
N LYS A 25 -13.16 2.29 -2.89
CA LYS A 25 -14.05 3.37 -3.34
C LYS A 25 -14.10 3.45 -4.87
N GLU A 26 -12.95 3.42 -5.53
CA GLU A 26 -12.89 3.43 -7.00
C GLU A 26 -13.49 2.15 -7.60
N TYR A 27 -13.22 0.98 -6.99
CA TYR A 27 -13.75 -0.30 -7.46
C TYR A 27 -15.27 -0.38 -7.37
N ARG A 28 -15.88 0.23 -6.35
CA ARG A 28 -17.35 0.35 -6.23
C ARG A 28 -17.97 1.14 -7.37
N ASN A 29 -17.28 2.17 -7.87
CA ASN A 29 -17.73 3.00 -8.99
C ASN A 29 -17.37 2.39 -10.35
N HIS A 30 -16.30 1.59 -10.38
CA HIS A 30 -15.69 1.03 -11.56
C HIS A 30 -15.29 -0.42 -11.26
N SER A 31 -16.21 -1.38 -11.38
CA SER A 31 -16.02 -2.77 -10.97
C SER A 31 -15.15 -3.61 -11.93
N SER A 32 -13.98 -3.09 -12.26
CA SER A 32 -12.94 -3.76 -13.05
C SER A 32 -11.56 -3.22 -12.70
N PHE A 33 -10.62 -4.12 -12.43
CA PHE A 33 -9.20 -3.76 -12.25
C PHE A 33 -8.53 -3.25 -13.53
N SER A 34 -9.15 -3.44 -14.69
CA SER A 34 -8.69 -2.86 -15.95
C SER A 34 -9.07 -1.39 -16.11
N HIS A 35 -9.98 -0.86 -15.27
CA HIS A 35 -10.37 0.54 -15.34
C HIS A 35 -9.19 1.43 -14.90
N PRO A 36 -8.85 2.50 -15.65
CA PRO A 36 -7.64 3.30 -15.39
C PRO A 36 -7.51 3.81 -13.95
N LYS A 37 -8.61 4.25 -13.33
CA LYS A 37 -8.60 4.73 -11.95
C LYS A 37 -8.35 3.61 -10.93
N VAL A 38 -8.95 2.44 -11.15
CA VAL A 38 -8.79 1.28 -10.26
C VAL A 38 -7.37 0.75 -10.38
N TYR A 39 -6.88 0.63 -11.60
CA TYR A 39 -5.50 0.24 -11.89
C TYR A 39 -4.48 1.17 -11.19
N LEU A 40 -4.68 2.49 -11.30
CA LEU A 40 -3.84 3.47 -10.63
C LEU A 40 -3.84 3.27 -9.11
N ARG A 41 -5.03 3.15 -8.48
CA ARG A 41 -5.12 2.93 -7.03
C ARG A 41 -4.53 1.60 -6.59
N SER A 42 -4.67 0.54 -7.39
CA SER A 42 -4.04 -0.75 -7.10
C SER A 42 -2.52 -0.64 -7.15
N THR A 43 -1.98 0.08 -8.12
CA THR A 43 -0.53 0.31 -8.26
C THR A 43 0.04 1.15 -7.12
N GLU A 44 -0.71 2.15 -6.64
CA GLU A 44 -0.33 2.94 -5.46
C GLU A 44 -0.27 2.07 -4.19
N LEU A 45 -1.26 1.20 -4.00
CA LEU A 45 -1.29 0.27 -2.87
C LEU A 45 -0.12 -0.73 -2.93
N ASP A 46 0.17 -1.30 -4.11
CA ASP A 46 1.29 -2.24 -4.30
C ASP A 46 2.64 -1.62 -3.94
N LYS A 47 2.87 -0.34 -4.31
CA LYS A 47 4.09 0.38 -3.94
C LYS A 47 4.25 0.55 -2.43
N LEU A 48 3.16 0.85 -1.72
CA LEU A 48 3.18 1.00 -0.27
C LEU A 48 3.43 -0.34 0.43
N LEU A 49 2.81 -1.42 -0.06
CA LEU A 49 3.08 -2.77 0.42
C LEU A 49 4.55 -3.15 0.18
N GLU A 50 5.11 -2.83 -0.99
CA GLU A 50 6.52 -3.07 -1.28
C GLU A 50 7.45 -2.34 -0.31
N ILE A 51 7.17 -1.08 -0.01
CA ILE A 51 7.93 -0.30 0.99
C ILE A 51 7.85 -0.98 2.36
N TYR A 52 6.65 -1.32 2.82
CA TYR A 52 6.45 -2.01 4.10
C TYR A 52 7.21 -3.35 4.17
N TYR A 53 7.16 -4.15 3.10
CA TYR A 53 7.89 -5.41 3.03
C TYR A 53 9.42 -5.23 3.04
N ARG A 54 9.93 -4.15 2.41
CA ARG A 54 11.36 -3.83 2.44
C ARG A 54 11.79 -3.38 3.83
N MET A 55 10.96 -2.61 4.54
CA MET A 55 11.20 -2.20 5.93
C MET A 55 11.25 -3.43 6.85
N ASN A 56 10.34 -4.39 6.66
CA ASN A 56 10.21 -5.58 7.49
C ASN A 56 11.07 -6.78 7.05
N LYS A 57 11.98 -6.62 6.08
CA LYS A 57 12.85 -7.67 5.48
C LYS A 57 12.13 -8.91 4.88
N ASP A 58 10.80 -8.98 4.94
CA ASP A 58 9.96 -10.07 4.43
C ASP A 58 9.35 -9.80 3.05
N SER A 59 10.13 -9.23 2.12
CA SER A 59 9.64 -9.04 0.75
C SER A 59 9.59 -10.36 -0.04
N PRO A 60 8.42 -10.79 -0.54
CA PRO A 60 8.33 -11.96 -1.42
C PRO A 60 9.09 -11.75 -2.74
N TYR A 61 9.28 -10.50 -3.17
CA TYR A 61 9.99 -10.17 -4.41
C TYR A 61 11.52 -10.27 -4.29
N ASN A 62 12.07 -10.19 -3.08
CA ASN A 62 13.50 -10.45 -2.85
C ASN A 62 13.87 -11.94 -3.01
N ARG A 63 12.88 -12.85 -2.95
CA ARG A 63 13.11 -14.30 -3.13
C ARG A 63 13.22 -14.73 -4.59
N MET A 64 12.73 -13.93 -5.54
CA MET A 64 12.77 -14.25 -6.99
C MET A 64 14.07 -13.82 -7.69
N ARG A 65 15.04 -13.24 -6.97
CA ARG A 65 16.35 -12.82 -7.50
C ARG A 65 17.51 -13.78 -7.17
N LYS A 66 17.22 -15.01 -6.72
CA LYS A 66 18.23 -16.07 -6.50
C LYS A 66 18.08 -17.19 -7.50
#